data_AF-A0A5C6X9N4-F1
#
_entry.id   AF-A0A5C6X9N4-F1
#
_cell.length_a   1.000
_cell.length_b   1.000
_cell.length_c   1.000
_cell.angle_alpha   90.00
_cell.angle_beta   90.00
_cell.angle_gamma   90.00
#
_symmetry.space_group_name_H-M   'P 1'
#
loop_
_entity.id
_entity.type
_entity.pdbx_description
1 polymer ?
#
loop_
_entity_poly.entity_id
_entity_poly.type
_entity_poly.pdbx_seq_one_letter_code
_entity_poly.pdbx_strand_id
1 'polypeptide(L)'
;MFLLVAAACRDEEKQTPGEEREQKTSRASESKVEAEPREVFGLPLPPDYTDRLEISETLVTVHTRMTVEELSAFFRSRLVDYEYVEMSGRVRVLPLRPHSPSLEFYTIAGRHGQLVIDYQAAPDLAAREIARAQTLEAMAEKDDDLARALEHARNNPTTNRGERAPWLSAMRGKPVELRTSDGELLAPGAVWGEPYTPPAGSPLYGEQNRENFGRPFGDWRMH
;
A
#
# COMPACT_ATOMS: atom_id res chain seq x y z
N MET A 1 20.19 -66.61 -70.32
CA MET A 1 21.20 -65.98 -69.44
C MET A 1 20.60 -64.68 -68.91
N PHE A 2 20.78 -64.44 -67.62
CA PHE A 2 20.02 -63.54 -66.76
C PHE A 2 20.28 -62.03 -67.00
N LEU A 3 19.21 -61.25 -66.67
CA LEU A 3 19.06 -59.90 -66.10
C LEU A 3 19.89 -58.72 -66.66
N LEU A 4 19.27 -57.64 -67.18
CA LEU A 4 18.48 -56.53 -66.56
C LEU A 4 19.33 -55.40 -65.97
N VAL A 5 19.05 -54.20 -66.46
CA VAL A 5 19.70 -52.90 -66.17
C VAL A 5 18.79 -52.08 -65.23
N ALA A 6 19.44 -51.50 -64.22
CA ALA A 6 19.18 -50.29 -63.43
C ALA A 6 17.77 -49.66 -63.40
N ALA A 7 17.29 -49.31 -62.20
CA ALA A 7 17.60 -48.03 -61.54
C ALA A 7 16.93 -47.96 -60.15
N ALA A 8 17.52 -47.14 -59.28
CA ALA A 8 17.12 -46.90 -57.91
C ALA A 8 15.79 -46.13 -57.77
N CYS A 9 14.99 -46.51 -56.76
CA CYS A 9 14.17 -45.65 -55.89
C CYS A 9 13.79 -46.52 -54.68
N ARG A 10 13.98 -46.00 -53.47
CA ARG A 10 13.87 -46.74 -52.20
C ARG A 10 12.57 -46.31 -51.53
N ASP A 11 11.55 -47.15 -51.68
CA ASP A 11 10.25 -47.07 -51.00
C ASP A 11 9.99 -48.37 -50.21
N GLU A 12 9.32 -48.16 -49.06
CA GLU A 12 8.29 -48.96 -48.35
C GLU A 12 8.38 -50.52 -48.32
N GLU A 13 8.16 -51.25 -47.22
CA GLU A 13 7.01 -51.33 -46.30
C GLU A 13 7.47 -51.91 -44.94
N LYS A 14 7.15 -51.29 -43.80
CA LYS A 14 5.97 -51.52 -42.91
C LYS A 14 5.83 -52.92 -42.30
N GLN A 15 6.05 -52.98 -40.99
CA GLN A 15 5.17 -53.67 -40.03
C GLN A 15 5.29 -53.00 -38.64
N THR A 16 4.31 -52.16 -38.31
CA THR A 16 3.82 -51.84 -36.94
C THR A 16 2.53 -52.67 -36.71
N PRO A 17 1.97 -52.83 -35.49
CA PRO A 17 2.01 -51.98 -34.28
C PRO A 17 2.39 -52.77 -32.99
N GLY A 18 2.58 -52.21 -31.79
CA GLY A 18 2.37 -50.86 -31.29
C GLY A 18 3.06 -50.67 -29.91
N GLU A 19 3.38 -49.40 -29.67
CA GLU A 19 3.54 -48.63 -28.42
C GLU A 19 4.51 -49.13 -27.33
N GLU A 20 5.76 -48.64 -27.26
CA GLU A 20 6.23 -47.29 -26.83
C GLU A 20 6.11 -47.05 -25.31
N ARG A 21 7.24 -47.19 -24.58
CA ARG A 21 8.16 -46.13 -24.09
C ARG A 21 7.69 -45.52 -22.76
N GLU A 22 8.36 -45.89 -21.67
CA GLU A 22 9.43 -45.09 -21.05
C GLU A 22 9.00 -43.67 -20.68
N GLN A 23 8.81 -43.38 -19.38
CA GLN A 23 9.42 -42.18 -18.81
C GLN A 23 9.42 -42.18 -17.28
N LYS A 24 10.63 -41.98 -16.74
CA LYS A 24 10.97 -41.53 -15.40
C LYS A 24 9.88 -40.65 -14.77
N THR A 25 9.22 -41.17 -13.75
CA THR A 25 8.53 -40.36 -12.73
C THR A 25 9.56 -39.64 -11.87
N SER A 26 10.08 -38.52 -12.37
CA SER A 26 10.56 -37.43 -11.52
C SER A 26 9.33 -36.78 -10.91
N ARG A 27 9.08 -37.09 -9.64
CA ARG A 27 8.02 -36.49 -8.83
C ARG A 27 8.40 -35.02 -8.61
N ALA A 28 8.05 -34.16 -9.57
CA ALA A 28 8.04 -32.73 -9.38
C ALA A 28 7.03 -32.46 -8.26
N SER A 29 7.56 -31.98 -7.14
CA SER A 29 6.76 -31.32 -6.12
C SER A 29 5.96 -30.21 -6.80
N GLU A 30 4.65 -30.41 -6.93
CA GLU A 30 3.72 -29.31 -7.15
C GLU A 30 3.89 -28.36 -5.96
N SER A 31 4.73 -27.36 -6.13
CA SER A 31 4.72 -26.17 -5.28
C SER A 31 3.33 -25.57 -5.46
N LYS A 32 2.47 -25.80 -4.47
CA LYS A 32 1.21 -25.11 -4.29
C LYS A 32 1.57 -23.64 -4.08
N VAL A 33 1.72 -22.89 -5.17
CA VAL A 33 1.79 -21.43 -5.12
C VAL A 33 0.44 -21.02 -4.57
N GLU A 34 0.42 -20.58 -3.32
CA GLU A 34 -0.76 -19.90 -2.77
C GLU A 34 -1.12 -18.80 -3.77
N ALA A 35 -2.31 -18.92 -4.37
CA ALA A 35 -2.77 -17.92 -5.32
C ALA A 35 -2.82 -16.60 -4.56
N GLU A 36 -1.91 -15.68 -4.91
CA GLU A 36 -1.88 -14.36 -4.30
C GLU A 36 -3.28 -13.75 -4.36
N PRO A 37 -3.72 -13.05 -3.30
CA PRO A 37 -5.00 -12.35 -3.31
C PRO A 37 -5.06 -11.47 -4.57
N ARG A 38 -5.97 -11.79 -5.49
CA ARG A 38 -6.15 -11.05 -6.75
C ARG A 38 -6.93 -9.74 -6.53
N GLU A 39 -6.77 -9.17 -5.35
CA GLU A 39 -7.47 -8.00 -4.88
C GLU A 39 -6.53 -7.11 -4.06
N VAL A 40 -6.82 -5.81 -4.11
CA VAL A 40 -6.14 -4.76 -3.36
C VAL A 40 -7.22 -3.86 -2.77
N PHE A 41 -7.26 -3.75 -1.45
CA PHE A 41 -8.30 -3.02 -0.71
C PHE A 41 -9.74 -3.46 -1.04
N GLY A 42 -9.92 -4.72 -1.48
CA GLY A 42 -11.21 -5.24 -1.95
C GLY A 42 -11.57 -4.87 -3.40
N LEU A 43 -10.65 -4.23 -4.14
CA LEU A 43 -10.77 -4.00 -5.57
C LEU A 43 -10.03 -5.08 -6.36
N PRO A 44 -10.57 -5.54 -7.50
CA PRO A 44 -9.95 -6.57 -8.30
C PRO A 44 -8.68 -6.07 -8.98
N LEU A 45 -7.63 -6.88 -9.00
CA LEU A 45 -6.46 -6.62 -9.83
C LEU A 45 -6.78 -6.81 -11.32
N PRO A 46 -6.14 -6.07 -12.24
CA PRO A 46 -6.25 -6.33 -13.67
C PRO A 46 -5.83 -7.77 -13.99
N PRO A 47 -6.40 -8.38 -15.05
CA PRO A 47 -6.14 -9.77 -15.39
C PRO A 47 -4.70 -10.01 -15.86
N ASP A 48 -4.09 -9.00 -16.48
CA ASP A 48 -2.72 -9.01 -16.98
C ASP A 48 -1.96 -7.82 -16.38
N TYR A 49 -1.12 -8.08 -15.36
CA TYR A 49 -0.18 -7.09 -14.82
C TYR A 49 1.21 -7.69 -14.75
N THR A 50 2.20 -6.82 -14.91
CA THR A 50 3.62 -7.20 -14.91
C THR A 50 4.25 -7.13 -13.53
N ASP A 51 3.76 -6.21 -12.70
CA ASP A 51 4.37 -5.93 -11.39
C ASP A 51 3.34 -5.34 -10.42
N ARG A 52 3.53 -5.62 -9.13
CA ARG A 52 2.74 -5.11 -8.02
C ARG A 52 3.71 -4.61 -6.94
N LEU A 53 3.61 -3.33 -6.63
CA LEU A 53 4.46 -2.64 -5.69
C LEU A 53 3.62 -2.13 -4.52
N GLU A 54 3.86 -2.67 -3.32
CA GLU A 54 3.25 -2.19 -2.08
C GLU A 54 4.06 -1.00 -1.57
N ILE A 55 3.68 0.20 -1.99
CA ILE A 55 4.39 1.45 -1.66
C ILE A 55 4.16 1.81 -0.19
N SER A 56 2.93 1.58 0.30
CA SER A 56 2.55 1.71 1.71
C SER A 56 1.34 0.83 2.01
N GLU A 57 0.93 0.76 3.28
CA GLU A 57 -0.33 0.08 3.67
C GLU A 57 -1.60 0.72 3.03
N THR A 58 -1.48 1.91 2.44
CA THR A 58 -2.60 2.67 1.86
C THR A 58 -2.47 2.91 0.36
N LEU A 59 -1.33 2.56 -0.24
CA LEU A 59 -1.04 2.78 -1.64
C LEU A 59 -0.34 1.55 -2.23
N VAL A 60 -0.98 0.96 -3.24
CA VAL A 60 -0.40 -0.12 -4.04
C VAL A 60 -0.40 0.32 -5.49
N THR A 61 0.76 0.20 -6.12
CA THR A 61 0.96 0.55 -7.52
C THR A 61 1.09 -0.74 -8.33
N VAL A 62 0.35 -0.84 -9.42
CA VAL A 62 0.36 -1.99 -10.32
C VAL A 62 0.77 -1.53 -11.71
N HIS A 63 1.75 -2.22 -12.28
CA HIS A 63 2.18 -1.98 -13.65
C HIS A 63 1.53 -2.99 -14.59
N THR A 64 1.01 -2.52 -15.72
CA THR A 64 0.37 -3.37 -16.72
C THR A 64 0.74 -2.97 -18.13
N ARG A 65 0.57 -3.92 -19.05
CA ARG A 65 0.67 -3.74 -20.50
C ARG A 65 -0.68 -3.47 -21.16
N MET A 66 -1.77 -3.59 -20.38
CA MET A 66 -3.11 -3.32 -20.86
C MET A 66 -3.27 -1.85 -21.24
N THR A 67 -4.16 -1.57 -22.19
CA THR A 67 -4.49 -0.19 -22.57
C THR A 67 -5.48 0.43 -21.58
N VAL A 68 -5.63 1.76 -21.67
CA VAL A 68 -6.62 2.49 -20.86
C VAL A 68 -8.03 1.97 -21.12
N GLU A 69 -8.35 1.64 -22.38
CA GLU A 69 -9.66 1.13 -22.80
C GLU A 69 -9.93 -0.26 -22.22
N GLU A 70 -8.94 -1.16 -22.28
CA GLU A 70 -9.04 -2.51 -21.73
C GLU A 70 -9.25 -2.49 -20.21
N LEU A 71 -8.51 -1.64 -19.50
CA LEU A 71 -8.67 -1.45 -18.06
C LEU A 71 -10.01 -0.82 -17.71
N SER A 72 -10.42 0.21 -18.44
CA SER A 72 -11.72 0.85 -18.23
C SER A 72 -12.86 -0.15 -18.43
N ALA A 73 -12.81 -0.98 -19.47
CA ALA A 73 -13.79 -2.04 -19.69
C ALA A 73 -13.78 -3.08 -18.55
N PHE A 74 -12.58 -3.52 -18.14
CA PHE A 74 -12.41 -4.48 -17.06
C PHE A 74 -13.02 -3.98 -15.75
N PHE A 75 -12.68 -2.77 -15.34
CA PHE A 75 -13.18 -2.22 -14.08
C PHE A 75 -14.66 -1.84 -14.16
N ARG A 76 -15.15 -1.25 -15.26
CA ARG A 76 -16.58 -0.91 -15.39
C ARG A 76 -17.49 -2.14 -15.29
N SER A 77 -17.00 -3.29 -15.73
CA SER A 77 -17.76 -4.56 -15.61
C SER A 77 -17.85 -5.09 -14.17
N ARG A 78 -17.01 -4.60 -13.25
CA ARG A 78 -16.90 -5.09 -11.86
C ARG A 78 -17.24 -4.03 -10.81
N LEU A 79 -17.03 -2.76 -11.13
CA LEU A 79 -17.17 -1.63 -10.23
C LEU A 79 -18.43 -0.84 -10.60
N VAL A 80 -19.56 -1.27 -10.04
CA VAL A 80 -20.88 -0.70 -10.36
C VAL A 80 -21.09 0.68 -9.71
N ASP A 81 -20.52 0.89 -8.53
CA ASP A 81 -20.72 2.11 -7.74
C ASP A 81 -19.55 3.09 -7.85
N TYR A 82 -19.00 3.24 -9.06
CA TYR A 82 -17.84 4.07 -9.34
C TYR A 82 -18.07 5.00 -10.53
N GLU A 83 -17.54 6.22 -10.44
CA GLU A 83 -17.49 7.20 -11.51
C GLU A 83 -16.11 7.21 -12.17
N TYR A 84 -16.08 7.37 -13.50
CA TYR A 84 -14.86 7.39 -14.30
C TYR A 84 -14.65 8.79 -14.85
N VAL A 85 -13.57 9.44 -14.43
CA VAL A 85 -13.21 10.80 -14.82
C VAL A 85 -11.90 10.77 -15.61
N GLU A 86 -11.94 11.13 -16.88
CA GLU A 86 -10.76 11.18 -17.75
C GLU A 86 -10.20 12.60 -17.84
N MET A 87 -8.92 12.77 -17.54
CA MET A 87 -8.22 14.06 -17.58
C MET A 87 -6.76 13.88 -18.03
N SER A 88 -6.38 14.54 -19.12
CA SER A 88 -4.98 14.68 -19.55
C SER A 88 -4.19 13.36 -19.63
N GLY A 89 -4.79 12.31 -20.21
CA GLY A 89 -4.17 10.99 -20.32
C GLY A 89 -4.14 10.19 -19.02
N ARG A 90 -4.97 10.59 -18.04
CA ARG A 90 -5.23 9.86 -16.81
C ARG A 90 -6.71 9.54 -16.69
N VAL A 91 -7.03 8.40 -16.11
CA VAL A 91 -8.41 8.02 -15.78
C VAL A 91 -8.49 7.77 -14.30
N ARG A 92 -9.34 8.55 -13.61
CA ARG A 92 -9.64 8.36 -12.19
C ARG A 92 -10.93 7.57 -12.06
N VAL A 93 -10.92 6.57 -11.18
CA VAL A 93 -12.08 5.76 -10.84
C VAL A 93 -12.43 6.03 -9.39
N LEU A 94 -13.47 6.84 -9.21
CA LEU A 94 -13.85 7.41 -7.92
C LEU A 94 -15.08 6.67 -7.36
N PRO A 95 -15.07 6.27 -6.09
CA PRO A 95 -16.21 5.61 -5.50
C PRO A 95 -17.37 6.60 -5.29
N LEU A 96 -18.60 6.14 -5.53
CA LEU A 96 -19.83 6.87 -5.20
C LEU A 96 -20.21 6.69 -3.71
N ARG A 97 -19.64 5.70 -3.04
CA ARG A 97 -19.89 5.42 -1.61
C ARG A 97 -18.76 5.98 -0.75
N PRO A 98 -19.07 6.58 0.41
CA PRO A 98 -18.07 6.89 1.43
C PRO A 98 -17.31 5.62 1.85
N HIS A 99 -16.06 5.78 2.31
CA HIS A 99 -15.23 4.68 2.84
C HIS A 99 -14.94 3.55 1.83
N SER A 100 -14.90 3.89 0.55
CA SER A 100 -14.48 2.95 -0.49
C SER A 100 -13.13 3.38 -1.07
N PRO A 101 -12.28 2.43 -1.50
CA PRO A 101 -11.01 2.72 -2.16
C PRO A 101 -11.21 3.33 -3.55
N SER A 102 -10.19 4.00 -4.09
CA SER A 102 -10.19 4.61 -5.42
C SER A 102 -9.03 4.11 -6.30
N LEU A 103 -9.12 4.36 -7.61
CA LEU A 103 -8.07 4.01 -8.57
C LEU A 103 -7.68 5.22 -9.43
N GLU A 104 -6.42 5.27 -9.86
CA GLU A 104 -5.96 6.17 -10.92
C GLU A 104 -5.11 5.41 -11.94
N PHE A 105 -5.45 5.55 -13.22
CA PHE A 105 -4.73 4.97 -14.34
C PHE A 105 -3.97 6.08 -15.06
N TYR A 106 -2.71 5.87 -15.38
CA TYR A 106 -1.94 6.82 -16.19
C TYR A 106 -0.76 6.17 -16.90
N THR A 107 -0.37 6.76 -18.02
CA THR A 107 0.79 6.31 -18.79
C THR A 107 2.08 6.96 -18.26
N ILE A 108 3.13 6.17 -18.07
CA ILE A 108 4.47 6.73 -17.79
C ILE A 108 5.11 7.21 -19.10
N ALA A 109 5.47 8.49 -19.17
CA ALA A 109 6.23 9.02 -20.29
C ALA A 109 7.62 8.34 -20.39
N GLY A 110 7.98 7.84 -21.57
CA GLY A 110 9.32 7.31 -21.87
C GLY A 110 9.51 5.79 -21.68
N ARG A 111 8.53 5.04 -21.17
CA ARG A 111 8.57 3.58 -21.08
C ARG A 111 7.48 2.94 -21.92
N HIS A 112 7.71 2.80 -23.24
CA HIS A 112 6.98 1.94 -24.19
C HIS A 112 5.48 1.65 -23.91
N GLY A 113 4.67 2.65 -23.56
CA GLY A 113 3.24 2.44 -23.30
C GLY A 113 2.90 1.64 -22.03
N GLN A 114 3.83 1.54 -21.07
CA GLN A 114 3.55 0.92 -19.77
C GLN A 114 2.58 1.80 -18.98
N LEU A 115 1.47 1.20 -18.56
CA LEU A 115 0.40 1.87 -17.83
C LEU A 115 0.50 1.50 -16.35
N VAL A 116 0.26 2.50 -15.51
CA VAL A 116 0.28 2.39 -14.06
C VAL A 116 -1.12 2.53 -13.51
N ILE A 117 -1.47 1.64 -12.57
CA ILE A 117 -2.69 1.71 -11.79
C ILE A 117 -2.30 1.92 -10.34
N ASP A 118 -2.67 3.07 -9.79
CA ASP A 118 -2.53 3.32 -8.36
C ASP A 118 -3.85 2.99 -7.66
N TYR A 119 -3.77 2.10 -6.68
CA TYR A 119 -4.85 1.75 -5.76
C TYR A 119 -4.68 2.54 -4.48
N GLN A 120 -5.70 3.30 -4.11
CA GLN A 120 -5.71 4.08 -2.89
C GLN A 120 -6.73 3.50 -1.92
N ALA A 121 -6.31 3.21 -0.70
CA ALA A 121 -7.16 2.71 0.36
C ALA A 121 -8.33 3.66 0.68
N ALA A 122 -9.40 3.10 1.24
CA ALA A 122 -10.51 3.90 1.74
C ALA A 122 -10.06 4.94 2.79
N PRO A 123 -10.69 6.13 2.86
CA PRO A 123 -10.28 7.19 3.77
C PRO A 123 -10.22 6.78 5.26
N ASP A 124 -11.09 5.88 5.71
CA ASP A 124 -11.08 5.36 7.08
C ASP A 124 -9.91 4.41 7.35
N LEU A 125 -9.56 3.56 6.37
CA LEU A 125 -8.35 2.74 6.46
C LEU A 125 -7.09 3.61 6.45
N ALA A 126 -7.06 4.63 5.57
CA ALA A 126 -5.97 5.58 5.52
C ALA A 126 -5.85 6.39 6.83
N ALA A 127 -6.95 6.87 7.39
CA ALA A 127 -6.97 7.58 8.67
C ALA A 127 -6.52 6.69 9.83
N ARG A 128 -6.94 5.42 9.86
CA ARG A 128 -6.48 4.43 10.85
C ARG A 128 -4.97 4.21 10.75
N GLU A 129 -4.45 4.15 9.54
CA GLU A 129 -3.01 3.96 9.34
C GLU A 129 -2.21 5.20 9.72
N ILE A 130 -2.68 6.38 9.35
CA ILE A 130 -2.13 7.65 9.82
C ILE A 130 -2.12 7.69 11.35
N ALA A 131 -3.19 7.23 12.01
CA ALA A 131 -3.24 7.15 13.47
C ALA A 131 -2.25 6.13 14.05
N ARG A 132 -2.07 4.96 13.42
CA ARG A 132 -1.06 3.96 13.82
C ARG A 132 0.36 4.47 13.68
N ALA A 133 0.68 5.12 12.57
CA ALA A 133 1.99 5.72 12.32
C ALA A 133 2.34 6.83 13.31
N GLN A 134 1.34 7.42 13.97
CA GLN A 134 1.48 8.44 15.00
C GLN A 134 1.49 7.89 16.43
N THR A 135 1.47 6.56 16.61
CA THR A 135 1.64 5.95 17.94
C THR A 135 3.06 6.16 18.45
N LEU A 136 3.22 6.18 19.78
CA LEU A 136 4.54 6.34 20.40
C LEU A 136 5.48 5.20 19.98
N GLU A 137 4.95 3.99 19.84
CA GLU A 137 5.68 2.82 19.37
C GLU A 137 6.19 2.99 17.93
N ALA A 138 5.34 3.43 16.99
CA ALA A 138 5.75 3.68 15.60
C ALA A 138 6.76 4.82 15.49
N MET A 139 6.63 5.85 16.32
CA MET A 139 7.61 6.94 16.39
C MET A 139 8.96 6.44 16.93
N ALA A 140 8.94 5.51 17.90
CA ALA A 140 10.14 4.95 18.51
C ALA A 140 10.95 4.07 17.55
N GLU A 141 10.32 3.44 16.55
CA GLU A 141 11.05 2.70 15.50
C GLU A 141 12.06 3.58 14.75
N LYS A 142 11.84 4.90 14.72
CA LYS A 142 12.69 5.87 14.02
C LYS A 142 13.55 6.70 14.96
N ASP A 143 13.41 6.51 16.27
CA ASP A 143 14.02 7.37 17.30
C ASP A 143 14.52 6.54 18.49
N ASP A 144 15.83 6.27 18.50
CA ASP A 144 16.49 5.44 19.51
C ASP A 144 16.38 5.98 20.94
N ASP A 145 16.27 7.30 21.11
CA ASP A 145 16.08 7.91 22.44
C ASP A 145 14.67 7.65 22.95
N LEU A 146 13.66 7.80 22.07
CA LEU A 146 12.28 7.49 22.40
C LEU A 146 12.10 5.99 22.66
N ALA A 147 12.70 5.12 21.86
CA ALA A 147 12.66 3.67 22.05
C ALA A 147 13.18 3.26 23.43
N ARG A 148 14.36 3.77 23.81
CA ARG A 148 14.92 3.52 25.16
C ARG A 148 14.04 4.07 26.27
N ALA A 149 13.44 5.25 26.07
CA ALA A 149 12.54 5.84 27.06
C ALA A 149 11.24 5.03 27.25
N LEU A 150 10.67 4.50 26.16
CA LEU A 150 9.50 3.62 26.22
C LEU A 150 9.84 2.27 26.87
N GLU A 151 10.96 1.66 26.51
CA GLU A 151 11.42 0.42 27.15
C GLU A 151 11.63 0.62 28.65
N HIS A 152 12.30 1.71 29.03
CA HIS A 152 12.47 2.07 30.44
C HIS A 152 11.13 2.26 31.16
N ALA A 153 10.18 2.96 30.55
CA ALA A 153 8.85 3.18 31.12
C ALA A 153 8.06 1.87 31.26
N ARG A 154 8.22 0.92 30.32
CA ARG A 154 7.59 -0.40 30.36
C ARG A 154 8.15 -1.26 31.50
N ASN A 155 9.46 -1.19 31.71
CA ASN A 155 10.15 -1.95 32.75
C ASN A 155 10.04 -1.29 34.15
N ASN A 156 9.79 0.02 34.20
CA ASN A 156 9.65 0.80 35.43
C ASN A 156 8.36 1.62 35.38
N PRO A 157 7.17 0.98 35.48
CA PRO A 157 5.91 1.71 35.51
C PRO A 157 5.91 2.66 36.71
N THR A 158 5.77 3.95 36.45
CA THR A 158 5.77 4.99 37.49
C THR A 158 4.63 4.74 38.48
N THR A 159 4.97 4.53 39.75
CA THR A 159 4.01 4.34 40.84
C THR A 159 3.47 5.67 41.37
N ASN A 160 4.14 6.79 41.06
CA ASN A 160 3.78 8.12 41.54
C ASN A 160 2.95 8.89 40.51
N ARG A 161 1.77 9.35 40.93
CA ARG A 161 0.74 10.05 40.13
C ARG A 161 1.12 11.46 39.64
N GLY A 162 2.41 11.82 39.65
CA GLY A 162 2.89 13.17 39.32
C GLY A 162 4.25 13.22 38.61
N GLU A 163 4.93 12.09 38.40
CA GLU A 163 6.15 12.06 37.60
C GLU A 163 5.79 12.08 36.10
N ARG A 164 6.44 12.99 35.35
CA ARG A 164 6.27 13.06 33.89
C ARG A 164 6.78 11.77 33.26
N ALA A 165 6.05 11.29 32.26
CA ALA A 165 6.41 10.07 31.56
C ALA A 165 7.79 10.23 30.88
N PRO A 166 8.72 9.25 31.02
CA PRO A 166 10.07 9.34 30.45
C PRO A 166 10.09 9.63 28.94
N TRP A 167 9.13 9.09 28.19
CA TRP A 167 9.02 9.33 26.75
C TRP A 167 8.79 10.81 26.40
N LEU A 168 8.12 11.58 27.26
CA LEU A 168 7.87 13.00 27.03
C LEU A 168 9.17 13.81 27.11
N SER A 169 10.10 13.39 27.99
CA SER A 169 11.44 13.98 28.06
C SER A 169 12.26 13.67 26.80
N ALA A 170 12.14 12.46 26.24
CA ALA A 170 12.82 12.07 25.00
C ALA A 170 12.30 12.83 23.76
N MET A 171 11.02 13.24 23.79
CA MET A 171 10.41 14.03 22.72
C MET A 171 10.73 15.52 22.80
N ARG A 172 11.14 16.03 23.97
CA ARG A 172 11.27 17.46 24.23
C ARG A 172 12.22 18.15 23.24
N GLY A 173 11.80 19.30 22.73
CA GLY A 173 12.58 20.09 21.75
C GLY A 173 12.43 19.60 20.30
N LYS A 174 11.76 18.47 20.06
CA LYS A 174 11.47 17.99 18.70
C LYS A 174 10.19 18.65 18.15
N PRO A 175 10.11 18.89 16.84
CA PRO A 175 8.88 19.39 16.22
C PRO A 175 7.73 18.39 16.39
N VAL A 176 6.51 18.91 16.53
CA VAL A 176 5.31 18.09 16.59
C VAL A 176 4.82 17.82 15.18
N GLU A 177 4.89 16.57 14.75
CA GLU A 177 4.48 16.14 13.40
C GLU A 177 3.15 15.37 13.38
N LEU A 178 2.42 15.37 14.49
CA LEU A 178 1.10 14.74 14.58
C LEU A 178 0.13 15.36 13.57
N ARG A 179 -0.73 14.54 12.98
CA ARG A 179 -1.68 14.94 11.93
C ARG A 179 -3.10 14.49 12.27
N THR A 180 -4.07 15.26 11.83
CA THR A 180 -5.49 14.89 11.87
C THR A 180 -5.77 13.69 10.95
N SER A 181 -6.97 13.11 11.06
CA SER A 181 -7.43 12.06 10.13
C SER A 181 -7.38 12.48 8.67
N ASP A 182 -7.53 13.78 8.41
CA ASP A 182 -7.54 14.37 7.08
C ASP A 182 -6.12 14.73 6.58
N GLY A 183 -5.09 14.43 7.39
CA GLY A 183 -3.67 14.59 7.04
C GLY A 183 -3.09 15.99 7.30
N GLU A 184 -3.87 16.93 7.84
CA GLU A 184 -3.38 18.25 8.24
C GLU A 184 -2.56 18.17 9.53
N LEU A 185 -1.54 19.02 9.69
CA LEU A 185 -0.79 19.08 10.96
C LEU A 185 -1.71 19.47 12.11
N LEU A 186 -1.72 18.65 13.16
CA LEU A 186 -2.54 18.86 14.35
C LEU A 186 -2.11 20.14 15.08
N ALA A 187 -0.80 20.33 15.24
CA ALA A 187 -0.21 21.44 15.99
C ALA A 187 0.89 22.12 15.15
N PRO A 188 0.53 22.90 14.12
CA PRO A 188 1.50 23.51 13.22
C PRO A 188 2.45 24.45 13.99
N GLY A 189 3.76 24.23 13.83
CA GLY A 189 4.81 25.01 14.47
C GLY A 189 5.03 24.70 15.96
N ALA A 190 4.35 23.70 16.52
CA ALA A 190 4.56 23.29 17.91
C ALA A 190 5.87 22.50 18.07
N VAL A 191 6.48 22.65 19.24
CA VAL A 191 7.64 21.89 19.69
C VAL A 191 7.29 21.22 21.00
N TRP A 192 7.62 19.92 21.13
CA TRP A 192 7.32 19.15 22.33
C TRP A 192 7.96 19.77 23.57
N GLY A 193 7.14 20.00 24.61
CA GLY A 193 7.57 20.56 25.89
C GLY A 193 7.83 22.07 25.88
N GLU A 194 7.48 22.78 24.80
CA GLU A 194 7.52 24.25 24.72
C GLU A 194 6.11 24.86 24.74
N PRO A 195 5.93 26.05 25.37
CA PRO A 195 4.67 26.79 25.33
C PRO A 195 4.15 26.95 23.91
N TYR A 196 2.91 26.52 23.69
CA TYR A 196 2.29 26.59 22.37
C TYR A 196 0.93 27.29 22.44
N THR A 197 0.66 28.14 21.45
CA THR A 197 -0.67 28.68 21.19
C THR A 197 -0.96 28.45 19.70
N PRO A 198 -2.00 27.66 19.37
CA PRO A 198 -2.29 27.34 17.98
C PRO A 198 -2.63 28.60 17.19
N PRO A 199 -2.20 28.72 15.91
CA PRO A 199 -2.61 29.82 15.06
C PRO A 199 -4.10 29.69 14.69
N ALA A 200 -4.74 30.81 14.36
CA ALA A 200 -6.14 30.83 13.94
C ALA A 200 -6.38 29.90 12.73
N GLY A 201 -7.43 29.09 12.80
CA GLY A 201 -7.78 28.11 11.75
C GLY A 201 -7.04 26.77 11.85
N SER A 202 -6.10 26.61 12.78
CA SER A 202 -5.51 25.29 13.04
C SER A 202 -6.48 24.36 13.78
N PRO A 203 -6.32 23.02 13.68
CA PRO A 203 -7.24 22.06 14.29
C PRO A 203 -7.41 22.22 15.81
N LEU A 204 -6.36 22.69 16.50
CA LEU A 204 -6.38 22.90 17.94
C LEU A 204 -6.88 24.30 18.35
N TYR A 205 -7.11 25.21 17.40
CA TYR A 205 -7.62 26.56 17.66
C TYR A 205 -9.13 26.54 17.89
N GLY A 206 -9.54 26.28 19.13
CA GLY A 206 -10.95 26.31 19.54
C GLY A 206 -11.12 26.55 21.04
N GLU A 207 -12.34 26.94 21.45
CA GLU A 207 -12.68 27.20 22.86
C GLU A 207 -12.39 25.98 23.75
N GLN A 208 -12.59 24.77 23.22
CA GLN A 208 -12.33 23.51 23.92
C GLN A 208 -10.87 23.33 24.36
N ASN A 209 -9.92 23.99 23.69
CA ASN A 209 -8.49 23.90 24.00
C ASN A 209 -7.93 25.18 24.61
N ARG A 210 -8.77 26.19 24.86
CA ARG A 210 -8.33 27.52 25.28
C ARG A 210 -7.56 27.50 26.59
N GLU A 211 -7.93 26.60 27.50
CA GLU A 211 -7.25 26.41 28.79
C GLU A 211 -5.80 25.89 28.65
N ASN A 212 -5.47 25.31 27.49
CA ASN A 212 -4.15 24.82 27.17
C ASN A 212 -3.26 25.86 26.47
N PHE A 213 -3.80 26.99 26.02
CA PHE A 213 -3.02 27.98 25.28
C PHE A 213 -1.90 28.55 26.16
N GLY A 214 -0.68 28.57 25.61
CA GLY A 214 0.53 28.96 26.32
C GLY A 214 1.10 27.88 27.25
N ARG A 215 0.47 26.70 27.37
CA ARG A 215 1.05 25.56 28.09
C ARG A 215 2.03 24.79 27.21
N PRO A 216 3.05 24.14 27.81
CA PRO A 216 3.94 23.26 27.08
C PRO A 216 3.19 22.17 26.30
N PHE A 217 3.44 22.06 25.00
CA PHE A 217 2.82 21.02 24.19
C PHE A 217 3.24 19.62 24.68
N GLY A 218 2.27 18.73 24.91
CA GLY A 218 2.47 17.42 25.54
C GLY A 218 2.05 17.35 27.03
N ASP A 219 1.90 18.50 27.71
CA ASP A 219 1.20 18.60 29.00
C ASP A 219 -0.26 19.07 28.83
N TRP A 220 -0.72 19.21 27.59
CA TRP A 220 -2.06 19.65 27.25
C TRP A 220 -3.10 18.64 27.73
N ARG A 221 -4.19 19.14 28.30
CA ARG A 221 -5.32 18.34 28.73
C ARG A 221 -6.30 18.27 27.57
N MET A 222 -6.46 17.09 26.99
CA MET A 222 -7.47 16.87 25.95
C MET A 222 -8.83 16.66 26.63
N HIS A 223 -9.84 17.39 26.17
CA HIS A 223 -11.23 17.32 26.65
C HIS A 223 -12.10 16.48 25.70
#